data_AF-A0A6I3HHH6-F1
#
_entry.id   AF-A0A6I3HHH6-F1
#
_cell.length_a   1.000
_cell.length_b   1.000
_cell.length_c   1.000
_cell.angle_alpha   90.00
_cell.angle_beta   90.00
_cell.angle_gamma   90.00
#
_symmetry.space_group_name_H-M   'P 1'
#
loop_
_entity.id
_entity.type
_entity.pdbx_description
1 polymer ?
#
loop_
_entity_poly.entity_id
_entity_poly.type
_entity_poly.pdbx_seq_one_letter_code
_entity_poly.pdbx_strand_id
1 'polypeptide(L)'
;MRGYIALTPQALSEFLSGGTYLTDSAFVTTRYFYAEFPDVDEEEREFELSLLAANRSRELQGAGAKFGLVLAVNLKGAQTGVESDATIALLSEISWDQVDSLLVSESDEEELIWYACQEIADNLASWLG
;
A
#
# COMPACT_ATOMS: atom_id res chain seq x y z
N MET A 1 -3.04 -1.22 -13.32
CA MET A 1 -4.09 -0.70 -12.42
C MET A 1 -3.40 -0.23 -11.16
N ARG A 2 -3.88 0.84 -10.53
CA ARG A 2 -3.32 1.30 -9.27
C ARG A 2 -3.67 0.32 -8.15
N GLY A 3 -2.71 0.01 -7.29
CA GLY A 3 -2.93 -0.79 -6.10
C GLY A 3 -2.13 -0.27 -4.91
N TYR A 4 -2.62 -0.56 -3.72
CA TYR A 4 -2.06 -0.10 -2.45
C TYR A 4 -1.66 -1.31 -1.61
N ILE A 5 -0.38 -1.40 -1.29
CA ILE A 5 0.19 -2.56 -0.60
C ILE A 5 0.62 -2.13 0.79
N ALA A 6 0.01 -2.75 1.79
CA ALA A 6 0.41 -2.62 3.18
C ALA A 6 1.72 -3.38 3.44
N LEU A 7 2.65 -2.76 4.17
CA LEU A 7 3.91 -3.37 4.54
C LEU A 7 4.46 -2.82 5.86
N THR A 8 5.41 -3.52 6.46
CA THR A 8 6.13 -3.07 7.66
C THR A 8 7.42 -2.33 7.28
N PRO A 9 8.03 -1.55 8.18
CA PRO A 9 9.34 -0.94 7.95
C PRO A 9 10.42 -1.96 7.56
N GLN A 10 10.42 -3.12 8.21
CA GLN A 10 11.35 -4.20 7.92
C GLN A 10 11.14 -4.74 6.50
N ALA A 11 9.88 -4.99 6.10
CA ALA A 11 9.56 -5.42 4.75
C ALA A 11 9.95 -4.38 3.68
N LEU A 12 9.80 -3.08 3.98
CA LEU A 12 10.23 -2.01 3.09
C LEU A 12 11.77 -1.99 2.92
N SER A 13 12.51 -2.18 4.01
CA SER A 13 13.97 -2.29 3.99
C SER A 13 14.45 -3.50 3.15
N GLU A 14 13.80 -4.65 3.34
CA GLU A 14 14.06 -5.85 2.55
C GLU A 14 13.74 -5.64 1.07
N PHE A 15 12.63 -4.98 0.74
CA PHE A 15 12.28 -4.67 -0.64
C PHE A 15 13.29 -3.72 -1.30
N LEU A 16 13.72 -2.66 -0.60
CA LEU A 16 14.72 -1.72 -1.11
C LEU A 16 16.06 -2.40 -1.44
N SER A 17 16.44 -3.42 -0.66
CA SER A 17 17.70 -4.16 -0.87
C SER A 17 17.56 -5.31 -1.86
N GLY A 18 16.41 -5.98 -1.90
CA GLY A 18 16.15 -7.14 -2.77
C GLY A 18 15.64 -6.78 -4.16
N GLY A 19 14.99 -5.63 -4.33
CA GLY A 19 14.42 -5.16 -5.59
C GLY A 19 13.08 -5.77 -5.98
N THR A 20 12.63 -6.82 -5.28
CA THR A 20 11.29 -7.41 -5.39
C THR A 20 10.62 -7.61 -4.04
N TYR A 21 9.29 -7.58 -4.02
CA TYR A 21 8.47 -7.78 -2.82
C TYR A 21 7.34 -8.77 -3.11
N LEU A 22 7.19 -9.76 -2.23
CA LEU A 22 6.12 -10.74 -2.28
C LEU A 22 5.07 -10.45 -1.20
N THR A 23 3.81 -10.36 -1.62
CA THR A 23 2.65 -10.21 -0.73
C THR A 23 1.45 -10.93 -1.36
N ASP A 24 0.50 -11.34 -0.53
CA ASP A 24 -0.66 -12.12 -0.97
C ASP A 24 -1.73 -11.27 -1.66
N SER A 25 -1.79 -9.97 -1.35
CA SER A 25 -2.84 -9.09 -1.86
C SER A 25 -2.43 -7.62 -1.92
N ALA A 26 -3.19 -6.87 -2.72
CA ALA A 26 -3.19 -5.42 -2.76
C ALA A 26 -4.61 -4.88 -2.61
N PHE A 27 -4.76 -3.71 -2.00
CA PHE A 27 -6.00 -2.95 -2.03
C PHE A 27 -6.16 -2.29 -3.40
N VAL A 28 -7.33 -2.44 -4.01
CA VAL A 28 -7.65 -1.90 -5.35
C VAL A 28 -9.12 -1.53 -5.40
N THR A 29 -9.50 -0.71 -6.37
CA THR A 29 -10.91 -0.42 -6.66
C THR A 29 -11.57 -1.64 -7.33
N THR A 30 -11.92 -2.64 -6.52
CA THR A 30 -12.63 -3.84 -7.00
C THR A 30 -14.04 -3.46 -7.45
N ARG A 31 -14.71 -4.36 -8.18
CA ARG A 31 -16.13 -4.20 -8.50
C ARG A 31 -17.03 -4.12 -7.26
N TYR A 32 -16.63 -4.75 -6.16
CA TYR A 32 -17.39 -4.78 -4.90
C TYR A 32 -17.27 -3.44 -4.19
N PHE A 33 -16.04 -2.94 -4.06
CA PHE A 33 -15.76 -1.63 -3.50
C PHE A 33 -16.43 -0.52 -4.31
N TYR A 34 -16.39 -0.61 -5.65
CA TYR A 34 -17.08 0.35 -6.53
C TYR A 34 -18.60 0.40 -6.23
N ALA A 35 -19.23 -0.76 -6.04
CA ALA A 35 -20.67 -0.85 -5.83
C ALA A 35 -21.13 -0.31 -4.47
N GLU A 36 -20.26 -0.35 -3.46
CA GLU A 36 -20.53 0.18 -2.12
C GLU A 36 -20.43 1.72 -2.06
N PHE A 37 -19.62 2.31 -2.94
CA PHE A 37 -19.36 3.76 -3.01
C PHE A 37 -19.62 4.33 -4.43
N PRO A 38 -20.87 4.30 -4.92
CA PRO A 38 -21.18 4.64 -6.31
C PRO A 38 -21.05 6.14 -6.65
N ASP A 39 -21.16 7.00 -5.64
CA ASP A 39 -21.16 8.46 -5.79
C ASP A 39 -19.81 9.11 -5.45
N VAL A 40 -18.80 8.29 -5.15
CA VAL A 40 -17.46 8.71 -4.76
C VAL A 40 -16.58 8.72 -6.01
N ASP A 41 -15.79 9.77 -6.19
CA ASP A 41 -14.93 9.88 -7.37
C ASP A 41 -13.72 8.92 -7.31
N GLU A 42 -12.87 8.94 -8.33
CA GLU A 42 -11.68 8.08 -8.37
C GLU A 42 -10.67 8.45 -7.28
N GLU A 43 -10.44 9.74 -7.05
CA GLU A 43 -9.44 10.23 -6.09
C GLU A 43 -9.86 9.92 -4.65
N GLU A 44 -11.12 10.16 -4.32
CA GLU A 44 -11.68 9.83 -3.01
C GLU A 44 -11.63 8.31 -2.74
N ARG A 45 -11.89 7.45 -3.73
CA ARG A 45 -11.75 6.00 -3.55
C ARG A 45 -10.30 5.55 -3.39
N GLU A 46 -9.39 6.15 -4.15
CA GLU A 46 -7.96 5.91 -4.01
C GLU A 46 -7.46 6.31 -2.60
N PHE A 47 -7.98 7.42 -2.07
CA PHE A 47 -7.70 7.86 -0.70
C PHE A 47 -8.20 6.86 0.34
N GLU A 48 -9.46 6.41 0.24
CA GLU A 48 -10.02 5.41 1.16
C GLU A 48 -9.25 4.08 1.12
N LEU A 49 -8.91 3.59 -0.07
CA LEU A 49 -8.09 2.38 -0.22
C LEU A 49 -6.70 2.53 0.39
N SER A 50 -6.12 3.74 0.30
CA SER A 50 -4.84 4.05 0.92
C SER A 50 -4.95 4.04 2.45
N LEU A 51 -6.02 4.56 3.03
CA LEU A 51 -6.29 4.50 4.47
C LEU A 51 -6.50 3.06 4.95
N LEU A 52 -7.26 2.25 4.22
CA LEU A 52 -7.46 0.83 4.52
C LEU A 52 -6.12 0.07 4.49
N ALA A 53 -5.28 0.33 3.49
CA ALA A 53 -3.95 -0.25 3.41
C ALA A 53 -3.04 0.21 4.57
N ALA A 54 -3.15 1.48 4.98
CA ALA A 54 -2.33 2.00 6.07
C ALA A 54 -2.75 1.43 7.44
N ASN A 55 -4.04 1.27 7.66
CA ASN A 55 -4.58 0.52 8.80
C ASN A 55 -4.04 -0.91 8.81
N ARG A 56 -4.08 -1.58 7.66
CA ARG A 56 -3.52 -2.93 7.54
C ARG A 56 -2.01 -2.97 7.83
N SER A 57 -1.26 -1.96 7.41
CA SER A 57 0.17 -1.85 7.74
C SER A 57 0.40 -1.74 9.25
N ARG A 58 -0.40 -0.94 9.96
CA ARG A 58 -0.33 -0.86 11.43
C ARG A 58 -0.63 -2.20 12.09
N GLU A 59 -1.64 -2.92 11.62
CA GLU A 59 -1.96 -4.26 12.12
C GLU A 59 -0.79 -5.24 11.96
N LEU A 60 -0.09 -5.19 10.81
CA LEU A 60 1.09 -6.03 10.55
C LEU A 60 2.26 -5.70 11.48
N GLN A 61 2.41 -4.44 11.88
CA GLN A 61 3.45 -3.99 12.81
C GLN A 61 3.11 -4.32 14.28
N GLY A 62 1.82 -4.48 14.60
CA GLY A 62 1.34 -4.88 15.92
C GLY A 62 0.98 -3.72 16.85
N ALA A 63 0.68 -4.05 18.11
CA ALA A 63 0.23 -3.07 19.10
C ALA A 63 1.32 -2.01 19.38
N GLY A 64 0.99 -0.74 19.16
CA GLY A 64 1.91 0.39 19.33
C GLY A 64 2.56 0.91 18.05
N ALA A 65 2.13 0.42 16.88
CA ALA A 65 2.51 1.00 15.59
C ALA A 65 2.16 2.50 15.56
N LYS A 66 3.19 3.33 15.31
CA LYS A 66 3.05 4.80 15.29
C LYS A 66 2.63 5.34 13.92
N PHE A 67 2.81 4.53 12.88
CA PHE A 67 2.50 4.91 11.52
C PHE A 67 2.15 3.68 10.68
N GLY A 68 1.42 3.89 9.59
CA GLY A 68 1.17 2.91 8.54
C GLY A 68 1.96 3.26 7.29
N LEU A 69 2.59 2.26 6.67
CA LEU A 69 3.32 2.38 5.40
C LEU A 69 2.53 1.70 4.29
N VAL A 70 2.36 2.39 3.17
CA VAL A 70 1.62 1.91 2.01
C VAL A 70 2.40 2.19 0.74
N LEU A 71 2.70 1.16 -0.03
CA LEU A 71 3.23 1.33 -1.38
C LEU A 71 2.08 1.51 -2.35
N ALA A 72 2.10 2.62 -3.08
CA ALA A 72 1.24 2.81 -4.23
C ALA A 72 1.97 2.30 -5.48
N VAL A 73 1.36 1.32 -6.17
CA VAL A 73 2.01 0.57 -7.23
C VAL A 73 1.14 0.47 -8.48
N ASN A 74 1.78 0.30 -9.64
CA ASN A 74 1.11 -0.01 -10.89
C ASN A 74 1.16 -1.51 -11.19
N LEU A 75 0.06 -2.20 -10.88
CA LEU A 75 -0.12 -3.63 -11.09
C LEU A 75 -0.42 -3.96 -12.55
N LYS A 76 0.28 -4.97 -13.09
CA LYS A 76 0.00 -5.54 -14.41
C LYS A 76 -1.11 -6.57 -14.26
N GLY A 77 -2.02 -6.65 -15.23
CA GLY A 77 -3.15 -7.59 -15.17
C GLY A 77 -2.75 -9.08 -15.05
N ALA A 78 -1.55 -9.46 -15.49
CA ALA A 78 -1.02 -10.81 -15.30
C ALA A 78 -0.61 -11.12 -13.85
N GLN A 79 -0.44 -10.10 -13.00
CA GLN A 79 -0.07 -10.24 -11.59
C GLN A 79 -1.29 -10.34 -10.67
N THR A 80 -2.49 -10.06 -11.18
CA THR A 80 -3.71 -9.96 -10.38
C THR A 80 -4.58 -11.21 -10.54
N GLY A 81 -5.09 -11.72 -9.41
CA GLY A 81 -5.94 -12.89 -9.32
C GLY A 81 -7.39 -12.53 -9.00
N VAL A 82 -7.94 -13.20 -7.98
CA VAL A 82 -9.35 -13.08 -7.58
C VAL A 82 -9.56 -11.83 -6.73
N GLU A 83 -10.59 -11.04 -7.06
CA GLU A 83 -11.08 -9.93 -6.24
C GLU A 83 -11.86 -10.43 -5.02
N SER A 84 -11.66 -9.75 -3.89
CA SER A 84 -12.49 -9.77 -2.68
C SER A 84 -13.07 -8.36 -2.45
N ASP A 85 -13.58 -8.04 -1.26
CA ASP A 85 -14.20 -6.75 -0.90
C ASP A 85 -13.42 -5.54 -1.42
N ALA A 86 -12.31 -5.16 -0.78
CA ALA A 86 -11.47 -4.02 -1.18
C ALA A 86 -10.08 -4.45 -1.68
N THR A 87 -9.88 -5.75 -1.94
CA THR A 87 -8.56 -6.32 -2.26
C THR A 87 -8.61 -7.25 -3.47
N ILE A 88 -7.44 -7.45 -4.07
CA ILE A 88 -7.21 -8.45 -5.11
C ILE A 88 -6.02 -9.32 -4.73
N ALA A 89 -6.10 -10.63 -5.01
CA ALA A 89 -4.98 -11.53 -4.82
C ALA A 89 -3.83 -11.17 -5.77
N LEU A 90 -2.59 -11.24 -5.30
CA LEU A 90 -1.39 -11.08 -6.11
C LEU A 90 -0.77 -12.43 -6.41
N LEU A 91 -0.49 -12.69 -7.69
CA LEU A 91 -0.03 -13.97 -8.22
C LEU A 91 1.50 -14.02 -8.41
N SER A 92 2.18 -12.89 -8.25
CA SER A 92 3.61 -12.75 -8.45
C SER A 92 4.16 -11.57 -7.66
N GLU A 93 5.48 -11.52 -7.52
CA GLU A 93 6.20 -10.42 -6.89
C GLU A 93 5.96 -9.07 -7.59
N ILE A 94 6.13 -8.00 -6.80
CA ILE A 94 6.16 -6.62 -7.25
C ILE A 94 7.62 -6.18 -7.36
N SER A 95 7.98 -5.58 -8.49
CA SER A 95 9.31 -5.00 -8.69
C SER A 95 9.33 -3.50 -8.40
N TRP A 96 10.50 -2.96 -8.04
CA TRP A 96 10.64 -1.55 -7.65
C TRP A 96 10.22 -0.55 -8.74
N ASP A 97 10.37 -0.91 -10.02
CA ASP A 97 9.91 -0.11 -11.17
C ASP A 97 8.39 0.04 -11.25
N GLN A 98 7.64 -0.73 -10.45
CA GLN A 98 6.19 -0.62 -10.32
C GLN A 98 5.76 0.33 -9.21
N VAL A 99 6.69 0.77 -8.36
CA VAL A 99 6.39 1.67 -7.24
C VAL A 99 6.33 3.09 -7.76
N ASP A 100 5.18 3.72 -7.54
CA ASP A 100 4.98 5.13 -7.89
C ASP A 100 5.32 6.04 -6.69
N SER A 101 4.95 5.61 -5.48
CA SER A 101 5.19 6.37 -4.24
C SER A 101 4.99 5.53 -2.99
N LEU A 102 5.47 6.05 -1.85
CA LEU A 102 5.11 5.58 -0.53
C LEU A 102 4.15 6.59 0.13
N LEU A 103 3.09 6.10 0.73
CA LEU A 103 2.18 6.87 1.58
C LEU A 103 2.42 6.47 3.03
N VAL A 104 2.53 7.47 3.91
CA VAL A 104 2.71 7.28 5.34
C VAL A 104 1.58 7.97 6.07
N SER A 105 0.88 7.25 6.95
CA SER A 105 -0.07 7.87 7.89
C SER A 105 0.42 7.71 9.30
N GLU A 106 0.27 8.75 10.11
CA GLU A 106 0.51 8.67 11.55
C GLU A 106 -0.69 8.04 12.26
N SER A 107 -0.50 7.49 13.46
CA SER A 107 -1.53 6.70 14.16
C SER A 107 -2.76 7.48 14.57
N ASP A 108 -2.66 8.80 14.64
CA ASP A 108 -3.64 9.67 15.29
C ASP A 108 -4.37 10.59 14.29
N GLU A 109 -4.03 10.51 12.99
CA GLU A 109 -4.53 11.39 11.95
C GLU A 109 -4.98 10.60 10.71
N GLU A 110 -6.13 10.96 10.14
CA GLU A 110 -6.59 10.46 8.83
C GLU A 110 -5.88 11.20 7.68
N GLU A 111 -4.57 11.42 7.83
CA GLU A 111 -3.74 12.11 6.86
C GLU A 111 -2.71 11.14 6.27
N LEU A 112 -2.38 11.35 4.99
CA LEU A 112 -1.39 10.57 4.25
C LEU A 112 -0.32 11.52 3.72
N ILE A 113 0.90 11.33 4.21
CA ILE A 113 2.09 12.01 3.70
C ILE A 113 2.63 11.22 2.53
N TRP A 114 2.80 11.90 1.40
CA TRP A 114 3.32 11.33 0.16
C TRP A 114 4.84 11.48 0.07
N TYR A 115 5.53 10.38 -0.22
CA TYR A 115 6.97 10.35 -0.46
C TYR A 115 7.26 9.79 -1.86
N ALA A 116 8.07 10.52 -2.62
CA ALA A 116 8.59 10.04 -3.90
C ALA A 116 9.54 8.86 -3.68
N CYS A 117 9.70 7.99 -4.70
CA CYS A 117 10.55 6.81 -4.60
C CYS A 117 12.00 7.13 -4.18
N GLN A 118 12.54 8.30 -4.55
CA GLN A 118 13.89 8.72 -4.14
C GLN A 118 13.98 9.06 -2.65
N GLU A 119 12.89 9.56 -2.04
CA GLU A 119 12.87 9.99 -0.63
C GLU A 119 12.70 8.80 0.33
N ILE A 120 12.20 7.67 -0.15
CA ILE A 120 11.95 6.48 0.67
C ILE A 120 13.22 6.00 1.36
N ALA A 121 14.33 5.90 0.61
CA ALA A 121 15.60 5.42 1.15
C ALA A 121 16.16 6.37 2.22
N ASP A 122 16.01 7.68 2.02
CA ASP A 122 16.50 8.71 2.95
C ASP A 122 15.73 8.71 4.28
N ASN A 123 14.45 8.34 4.25
CA ASN A 123 13.58 8.33 5.43
C ASN A 123 13.49 6.96 6.14
N LEU A 124 13.97 5.88 5.51
CA LEU A 124 13.83 4.51 6.03
C LEU A 124 14.31 4.34 7.47
N ALA A 125 15.43 4.98 7.84
CA ALA A 125 15.98 4.90 9.19
C ALA A 125 15.00 5.43 10.26
N SER A 126 14.17 6.42 9.92
CA SER A 126 13.17 6.95 10.86
C SER A 126 12.00 5.99 11.12
N TRP A 127 11.71 5.10 10.16
CA TRP A 127 10.64 4.11 10.28
C TRP A 127 11.13 2.78 10.88
N LEU A 128 12.43 2.48 10.84
CA LEU A 128 12.97 1.25 11.44
C LEU A 128 13.07 1.31 12.97
N GLY A 129 13.16 2.51 13.55
CA GLY A 129 13.29 2.73 15.00
C GLY A 129 14.71 2.67 15.53
#